data_AF-L8MZC8-F1
#
_entry.id   AF-L8MZC8-F1
#
_cell.length_a   1.000
_cell.length_b   1.000
_cell.length_c   1.000
_cell.angle_alpha   90.00
_cell.angle_beta   90.00
_cell.angle_gamma   90.00
#
_symmetry.space_group_name_H-M   'P 1'
#
loop_
_entity.id
_entity.type
_entity.pdbx_description
1 polymer ?
#
loop_
_entity_poly.entity_id
_entity_poly.type
_entity_poly.pdbx_seq_one_letter_code
_entity_poly.pdbx_strand_id
1 'polypeptide(L)'
;MDGTTSYVYDANDRLLTETKGSEVMSYGYDNNGNTQSKTKGTDITIYAWNDQGRLVSVQNPSTDAVSYEYNENGIRVSSTINGVKTSYLLDANRDYAQVLEEYDNSGTQVSYLYGHDLISQNRNGAKSFYLYDGLGSTKALTDASGVVTDAISMMLMVMS
;
A
#
# COMPACT_ATOMS: atom_id res chain seq x y z
N MET A 1 -24.46 22.12 12.68
CA MET A 1 -25.10 21.05 11.88
C MET A 1 -24.52 19.77 12.39
N ASP A 2 -25.31 19.00 13.13
CA ASP A 2 -24.83 17.82 13.82
C ASP A 2 -24.39 16.76 12.81
N GLY A 3 -23.08 16.53 12.76
CA GLY A 3 -22.40 15.57 11.89
C GLY A 3 -22.67 14.13 12.31
N THR A 4 -23.94 13.75 12.36
CA THR A 4 -24.34 12.38 12.65
C THR A 4 -23.94 11.51 11.45
N THR A 5 -23.12 10.50 11.70
CA THR A 5 -22.79 9.48 10.72
C THR A 5 -23.64 8.25 11.04
N SER A 6 -24.39 7.74 10.06
CA SER A 6 -25.21 6.54 10.22
C SER A 6 -24.63 5.37 9.42
N TYR A 7 -24.81 4.16 9.96
CA TYR A 7 -24.27 2.94 9.42
C TYR A 7 -25.37 1.89 9.32
N VAL A 8 -25.40 1.15 8.22
CA VAL A 8 -26.29 0.00 7.99
C VAL A 8 -25.42 -1.21 7.76
N TYR A 9 -25.73 -2.31 8.45
CA TYR A 9 -24.99 -3.57 8.37
C TYR A 9 -25.87 -4.69 7.84
N ASP A 10 -25.26 -5.72 7.27
CA ASP A 10 -25.93 -6.97 6.94
C ASP A 10 -25.99 -7.93 8.15
N ALA A 11 -26.56 -9.12 7.95
CA ALA A 11 -26.70 -10.14 8.99
C ALA A 11 -25.37 -10.74 9.48
N ASN A 12 -24.25 -10.47 8.79
CA ASN A 12 -22.90 -10.89 9.16
C ASN A 12 -22.09 -9.72 9.74
N ASP A 13 -22.75 -8.66 10.19
CA ASP A 13 -22.14 -7.42 10.73
C ASP A 13 -21.19 -6.71 9.75
N ARG A 14 -21.40 -6.90 8.43
CA ARG A 14 -20.62 -6.19 7.40
C ARG A 14 -21.31 -4.90 6.98
N LEU A 15 -20.55 -3.83 6.82
CA LEU A 15 -21.06 -2.49 6.52
C LEU A 15 -21.66 -2.43 5.10
N LEU A 16 -22.97 -2.27 4.97
CA LEU A 16 -23.63 -2.06 3.67
C LEU A 16 -23.64 -0.60 3.25
N THR A 17 -23.82 0.32 4.19
CA THR A 17 -23.95 1.75 3.88
C THR A 17 -23.44 2.62 5.01
N GLU A 18 -22.68 3.65 4.66
CA GLU A 18 -22.27 4.75 5.54
C GLU A 18 -22.86 6.05 4.99
N THR A 19 -23.57 6.81 5.83
CA THR A 19 -24.09 8.13 5.46
C THR A 19 -23.47 9.19 6.35
N LYS A 20 -22.78 10.16 5.75
CA LYS A 20 -22.18 11.31 6.44
C LYS A 20 -22.73 12.61 5.84
N GLY A 21 -23.72 13.21 6.50
CA GLY A 21 -24.45 14.34 5.94
C GLY A 21 -25.21 13.93 4.67
N SER A 22 -24.87 14.53 3.53
CA SER A 22 -25.43 14.16 2.21
C SER A 22 -24.60 13.13 1.45
N GLU A 23 -23.41 12.76 1.93
CA GLU A 23 -22.59 11.75 1.29
C GLU A 23 -23.05 10.35 1.71
N VAL A 24 -23.35 9.51 0.73
CA VAL A 24 -23.69 8.10 0.93
C VAL A 24 -22.63 7.25 0.25
N MET A 25 -22.04 6.34 1.02
CA MET A 25 -21.16 5.29 0.53
C MET A 25 -21.83 3.94 0.72
N SER A 26 -21.86 3.10 -0.31
CA SER A 26 -22.36 1.72 -0.23
C SER A 26 -21.28 0.71 -0.58
N TYR A 27 -21.39 -0.48 -0.01
CA TYR A 27 -20.42 -1.56 -0.15
C TYR A 27 -21.11 -2.85 -0.56
N GLY A 28 -20.50 -3.57 -1.50
CA GLY A 28 -20.89 -4.92 -1.89
C GLY A 28 -19.81 -5.92 -1.49
N TYR A 29 -20.21 -7.15 -1.19
CA TYR A 29 -19.31 -8.21 -0.75
C TYR A 29 -19.49 -9.47 -1.59
N ASP A 30 -18.40 -10.20 -1.82
CA ASP A 30 -18.46 -11.55 -2.38
C ASP A 30 -18.92 -12.59 -1.35
N ASN A 31 -19.05 -13.84 -1.78
CA ASN A 31 -19.47 -14.96 -0.92
C ASN A 31 -18.45 -15.30 0.19
N ASN A 32 -17.19 -14.92 0.02
CA ASN A 32 -16.11 -15.11 1.00
C ASN A 32 -16.03 -13.93 1.99
N GLY A 33 -16.84 -12.88 1.78
CA GLY A 33 -16.87 -11.69 2.63
C GLY A 33 -15.88 -10.61 2.25
N ASN A 34 -15.17 -10.74 1.12
CA ASN A 34 -14.31 -9.67 0.64
C ASN A 34 -15.16 -8.57 0.01
N THR A 35 -14.78 -7.31 0.22
CA THR A 35 -15.41 -6.17 -0.46
C THR A 35 -15.24 -6.31 -1.96
N GLN A 36 -16.33 -6.47 -2.70
CA GLN A 36 -16.34 -6.57 -4.16
C GLN A 36 -16.59 -5.21 -4.82
N SER A 37 -17.31 -4.32 -4.14
CA SER A 37 -17.57 -2.97 -4.65
C SER A 37 -17.66 -1.93 -3.55
N LYS A 38 -17.30 -0.70 -3.90
CA LYS A 38 -17.54 0.51 -3.11
C LYS A 38 -18.09 1.58 -4.04
N THR A 39 -19.24 2.14 -3.70
CA THR A 39 -19.88 3.21 -4.49
C THR A 39 -19.97 4.48 -3.66
N LYS A 40 -19.51 5.61 -4.22
CA LYS A 40 -19.68 6.96 -3.67
C LYS A 40 -20.38 7.81 -4.74
N GLY A 41 -21.69 8.06 -4.59
CA GLY A 41 -22.46 8.73 -5.63
C GLY A 41 -22.47 7.93 -6.94
N THR A 42 -21.92 8.49 -8.01
CA THR A 42 -21.74 7.81 -9.31
C THR A 42 -20.40 7.11 -9.46
N ASP A 43 -19.45 7.34 -8.55
CA ASP A 43 -18.13 6.71 -8.59
C ASP A 43 -18.21 5.30 -8.01
N ILE A 44 -17.89 4.30 -8.83
CA ILE A 44 -17.89 2.89 -8.43
C ILE A 44 -16.46 2.37 -8.50
N THR A 45 -15.97 1.84 -7.37
CA THR A 45 -14.74 1.07 -7.30
C THR A 45 -15.09 -0.42 -7.24
N ILE A 46 -14.49 -1.22 -8.12
CA ILE A 46 -14.63 -2.67 -8.14
C ILE A 46 -13.32 -3.30 -7.68
N TYR A 47 -13.43 -4.29 -6.81
CA TYR A 47 -12.32 -5.06 -6.27
C TYR A 47 -12.45 -6.51 -6.69
N ALA A 48 -11.36 -7.10 -7.16
CA ALA A 48 -11.28 -8.52 -7.50
C ALA A 48 -10.28 -9.22 -6.58
N TRP A 49 -10.64 -10.43 -6.15
CA TRP A 49 -9.85 -11.25 -5.22
C TRP A 49 -9.59 -12.61 -5.85
N ASN A 50 -8.44 -13.21 -5.55
CA ASN A 50 -8.18 -14.60 -5.89
C ASN A 50 -8.79 -15.55 -4.85
N ASP A 51 -8.75 -16.86 -5.15
CA ASP A 51 -9.32 -17.91 -4.29
C ASP A 51 -8.68 -17.99 -2.90
N GLN A 52 -7.51 -17.38 -2.70
CA GLN A 52 -6.81 -17.29 -1.42
C GLN A 52 -7.14 -15.99 -0.66
N GLY A 53 -8.12 -15.21 -1.12
CA GLY A 53 -8.55 -13.97 -0.47
C GLY A 53 -7.57 -12.82 -0.64
N ARG A 54 -6.72 -12.83 -1.68
CA ARG A 54 -5.79 -11.73 -1.98
C ARG A 54 -6.34 -10.84 -3.07
N LEU A 55 -6.24 -9.53 -2.86
CA LEU A 55 -6.68 -8.52 -3.81
C LEU A 55 -5.82 -8.60 -5.08
N VAL A 56 -6.43 -8.84 -6.23
CA VAL A 56 -5.74 -8.93 -7.54
C VAL A 56 -6.05 -7.76 -8.47
N SER A 57 -7.15 -7.03 -8.24
CA SER A 57 -7.41 -5.81 -9.00
C SER A 57 -8.29 -4.81 -8.26
N VAL A 58 -8.03 -3.52 -8.51
CA VAL A 58 -8.88 -2.38 -8.15
C VAL A 58 -9.15 -1.58 -9.41
N GLN A 59 -10.42 -1.35 -9.71
CA GLN A 59 -10.86 -0.60 -10.89
C GLN A 59 -11.81 0.50 -10.46
N ASN A 60 -11.49 1.76 -10.78
CA ASN A 60 -12.39 2.89 -10.59
C ASN A 60 -12.18 3.86 -11.77
N PRO A 61 -13.23 4.26 -12.50
CA PRO A 61 -13.10 5.17 -13.65
C PRO A 61 -12.46 6.52 -13.31
N SER A 62 -12.52 6.94 -12.05
CA SER A 62 -12.04 8.22 -11.54
C SER A 62 -10.65 8.13 -10.88
N THR A 63 -10.03 6.94 -10.80
CA THR A 63 -8.68 6.75 -10.26
C THR A 63 -7.85 5.79 -11.10
N ASP A 64 -6.59 5.60 -10.73
CA ASP A 64 -5.72 4.66 -11.41
C ASP A 64 -6.23 3.22 -11.28
N ALA A 65 -6.16 2.49 -12.39
CA ALA A 65 -6.45 1.06 -12.42
C ALA A 65 -5.24 0.30 -11.90
N VAL A 66 -5.46 -0.60 -10.92
CA VAL A 66 -4.38 -1.35 -10.28
C VAL A 66 -4.63 -2.85 -10.38
N SER A 67 -3.59 -3.63 -10.65
CA SER A 67 -3.61 -5.08 -10.50
C SER A 67 -2.34 -5.60 -9.82
N TYR A 68 -2.44 -6.78 -9.21
CA TYR A 68 -1.37 -7.40 -8.45
C TYR A 68 -1.21 -8.87 -8.84
N GLU A 69 0.04 -9.33 -8.89
CA GLU A 69 0.38 -10.74 -9.08
C GLU A 69 1.09 -11.27 -7.84
N TYR A 70 0.84 -12.53 -7.50
CA TYR A 70 1.39 -13.20 -6.33
C TYR A 70 2.03 -14.53 -6.74
N ASN A 71 3.11 -14.93 -6.06
CA ASN A 71 3.65 -16.28 -6.20
C ASN A 71 2.85 -17.31 -5.39
N GLU A 72 3.26 -18.58 -5.47
CA GLU A 72 2.61 -19.71 -4.78
C GLU A 72 2.57 -19.55 -3.25
N ASN A 73 3.58 -18.89 -2.67
CA ASN A 73 3.67 -18.60 -1.24
C ASN A 73 2.84 -17.37 -0.83
N GLY A 74 2.24 -16.68 -1.80
CA GLY A 74 1.42 -15.51 -1.56
C GLY A 74 2.13 -14.20 -1.37
N ILE A 75 3.40 -14.15 -1.75
CA ILE A 75 4.16 -12.92 -1.79
C ILE A 75 3.83 -12.20 -3.09
N ARG A 76 3.50 -10.91 -3.00
CA ARG A 76 3.24 -10.08 -4.18
C ARG A 76 4.52 -9.92 -4.99
N VAL A 77 4.51 -10.32 -6.26
CA VAL A 77 5.66 -10.29 -7.17
C VAL A 77 5.60 -9.19 -8.21
N SER A 78 4.43 -8.59 -8.44
CA SER A 78 4.32 -7.38 -9.26
C SER A 78 3.07 -6.57 -8.95
N SER A 79 3.10 -5.30 -9.35
CA SER A 79 1.92 -4.46 -9.48
C SER A 79 1.86 -3.83 -10.87
N THR A 80 0.67 -3.69 -11.43
CA THR A 80 0.45 -2.88 -12.63
C THR A 80 -0.43 -1.70 -12.27
N ILE A 81 0.03 -0.47 -12.52
CA ILE A 81 -0.72 0.77 -12.28
C ILE A 81 -0.87 1.47 -13.63
N ASN A 82 -2.11 1.70 -14.08
CA ASN A 82 -2.41 2.30 -15.40
C ASN A 82 -1.67 1.63 -16.57
N GLY A 83 -1.54 0.30 -16.54
CA GLY A 83 -0.84 -0.48 -17.57
C GLY A 83 0.68 -0.50 -17.44
N VAL A 84 1.27 0.24 -16.50
CA VAL A 84 2.71 0.19 -16.20
C VAL A 84 2.96 -0.89 -15.15
N LYS A 85 3.62 -1.98 -15.57
CA LYS A 85 3.99 -3.10 -14.69
C LYS A 85 5.33 -2.85 -14.02
N THR A 86 5.35 -2.95 -12.70
CA THR A 86 6.54 -3.02 -11.86
C THR A 86 6.62 -4.39 -11.23
N SER A 87 7.72 -5.10 -11.46
CA SER A 87 8.01 -6.43 -10.89
C SER A 87 9.01 -6.31 -9.75
N TYR A 88 9.00 -7.28 -8.84
CA TYR A 88 9.80 -7.27 -7.62
C TYR A 88 10.76 -8.45 -7.58
N LEU A 89 12.06 -8.16 -7.41
CA LEU A 89 13.03 -9.15 -6.95
C LEU A 89 12.96 -9.22 -5.43
N LEU A 90 12.78 -10.41 -4.89
CA LEU A 90 12.47 -10.60 -3.47
C LEU A 90 13.51 -11.50 -2.81
N ASP A 91 13.94 -11.13 -1.60
CA ASP A 91 14.52 -12.09 -0.65
C ASP A 91 13.39 -12.68 0.20
N ALA A 92 13.07 -13.94 -0.06
CA ALA A 92 12.03 -14.69 0.64
C ALA A 92 12.57 -15.57 1.78
N ASN A 93 13.86 -15.48 2.12
CA ASN A 93 14.49 -16.32 3.16
C ASN A 93 14.37 -15.73 4.58
N ARG A 94 13.69 -14.59 4.72
CA ARG A 94 13.43 -13.92 6.00
C ARG A 94 11.97 -14.16 6.42
N ASP A 95 11.66 -13.86 7.68
CA ASP A 95 10.29 -13.99 8.22
C ASP A 95 9.25 -13.26 7.37
N TYR A 96 9.66 -12.14 6.78
CA TYR A 96 8.88 -11.39 5.79
C TYR A 96 9.72 -11.17 4.54
N ALA A 97 9.12 -11.41 3.38
CA ALA A 97 9.79 -11.18 2.11
C ALA A 97 10.19 -9.70 1.94
N GLN A 98 11.44 -9.46 1.57
CA GLN A 98 11.97 -8.12 1.36
C GLN A 98 12.15 -7.86 -0.13
N VAL A 99 11.71 -6.70 -0.61
CA VAL A 99 11.97 -6.26 -1.99
C VAL A 99 13.41 -5.80 -2.10
N LEU A 100 14.21 -6.50 -2.89
CA LEU A 100 15.58 -6.14 -3.24
C LEU A 100 15.62 -5.19 -4.43
N GLU A 101 14.76 -5.42 -5.43
CA GLU A 101 14.68 -4.56 -6.62
C GLU A 101 13.24 -4.39 -7.10
N GLU A 102 12.94 -3.20 -7.62
CA GLU A 102 11.75 -2.89 -8.41
C GLU A 102 12.20 -2.62 -9.84
N TYR A 103 11.64 -3.36 -10.80
CA TYR A 103 12.05 -3.25 -12.20
C TYR A 103 10.85 -3.29 -13.14
N ASP A 104 10.99 -2.63 -14.28
CA ASP A 104 10.06 -2.68 -15.39
C ASP A 104 10.80 -3.13 -16.66
N ASN A 105 10.20 -2.95 -17.83
CA ASN A 105 10.84 -3.29 -19.12
C ASN A 105 12.07 -2.43 -19.44
N SER A 106 12.29 -1.33 -18.71
CA SER A 106 13.44 -0.43 -18.84
C SER A 106 14.59 -0.85 -17.92
N GLY A 107 14.41 -1.88 -17.09
CA GLY A 107 15.38 -2.38 -16.12
C GLY A 107 15.07 -1.96 -14.68
N THR A 108 16.05 -2.12 -13.79
CA THR A 108 15.91 -1.82 -12.36
C THR A 108 15.75 -0.32 -12.12
N GLN A 109 14.58 0.06 -11.60
CA GLN A 109 14.24 1.45 -11.25
C GLN A 109 14.60 1.77 -9.81
N VAL A 110 14.46 0.77 -8.93
CA VAL A 110 14.77 0.90 -7.50
C VAL A 110 15.53 -0.33 -7.04
N SER A 111 16.60 -0.13 -6.28
CA SER A 111 17.25 -1.21 -5.53
C SER A 111 17.40 -0.87 -4.06
N TYR A 112 17.38 -1.90 -3.23
CA TYR A 112 17.42 -1.81 -1.78
C TYR A 112 18.57 -2.66 -1.24
N LEU A 113 19.28 -2.11 -0.26
CA LEU A 113 20.31 -2.84 0.48
C LEU A 113 19.84 -3.02 1.93
N TYR A 114 19.77 -4.27 2.37
CA TYR A 114 19.42 -4.62 3.75
C TYR A 114 20.64 -5.18 4.48
N GLY A 115 20.75 -4.81 5.76
CA GLY A 115 21.52 -5.54 6.76
C GLY A 115 20.55 -6.25 7.70
N HIS A 116 20.61 -5.92 8.98
CA HIS A 116 19.51 -6.22 9.89
C HIS A 116 18.24 -5.43 9.49
N ASP A 117 18.41 -4.15 9.18
CA ASP A 117 17.38 -3.22 8.72
C ASP A 117 17.71 -2.66 7.32
N LEU A 118 16.83 -1.83 6.76
CA LEU A 118 17.03 -1.19 5.46
C LEU A 118 18.17 -0.15 5.52
N ILE A 119 19.29 -0.42 4.87
CA ILE A 119 20.46 0.47 4.94
C ILE A 119 20.35 1.59 3.91
N SER A 120 20.01 1.26 2.67
CA SER A 120 19.95 2.25 1.58
C SER A 120 18.98 1.88 0.49
N GLN A 121 18.47 2.89 -0.20
CA GLN A 121 17.73 2.77 -1.45
C GLN A 121 18.50 3.50 -2.56
N ASN A 122 18.51 2.95 -3.76
CA ASN A 122 18.89 3.67 -4.97
C ASN A 122 17.68 3.74 -5.89
N ARG A 123 17.18 4.94 -6.17
CA ARG A 123 16.03 5.18 -7.05
C ARG A 123 16.53 5.94 -8.28
N ASN A 124 16.57 5.26 -9.43
CA ASN A 124 17.02 5.85 -10.70
C ASN A 124 18.38 6.55 -10.61
N GLY A 125 19.31 6.00 -9.83
CA GLY A 125 20.66 6.54 -9.62
C GLY A 125 20.77 7.51 -8.43
N ALA A 126 19.66 7.98 -7.85
CA ALA A 126 19.66 8.76 -6.62
C ALA A 126 19.71 7.81 -5.41
N LYS A 127 20.85 7.79 -4.73
CA LYS A 127 21.06 6.96 -3.53
C LYS A 127 20.71 7.73 -2.27
N SER A 128 19.95 7.07 -1.39
CA SER A 128 19.61 7.55 -0.05
C SER A 128 19.96 6.51 1.01
N PHE A 129 20.33 6.96 2.20
CA PHE A 129 20.66 6.11 3.34
C PHE A 129 19.73 6.40 4.52
N TYR A 130 19.33 5.34 5.21
CA TYR A 130 18.44 5.44 6.37
C TYR A 130 19.28 5.48 7.64
N LEU A 131 19.06 6.50 8.46
CA LEU A 131 19.70 6.66 9.76
C LEU A 131 18.70 6.31 10.85
N TYR A 132 19.09 5.38 11.71
CA TYR A 132 18.25 4.87 12.79
C TYR A 132 18.64 5.47 14.13
N ASP A 133 17.68 5.61 15.03
CA ASP A 133 17.94 5.85 16.44
C ASP A 133 18.32 4.54 17.17
N GLY A 134 18.63 4.65 18.46
CA GLY A 134 19.02 3.49 19.28
C GLY A 134 17.90 2.46 19.52
N LEU A 135 16.66 2.78 19.12
CA LEU A 135 15.50 1.89 19.20
C LEU A 135 15.15 1.27 17.84
N GLY A 136 15.91 1.58 16.78
CA GLY A 136 15.69 1.08 15.42
C GLY A 136 14.63 1.85 14.62
N SER A 137 14.18 3.01 15.08
CA SER A 137 13.28 3.88 14.31
C SER A 137 14.08 4.76 13.34
N THR A 138 13.60 4.93 12.11
CA THR A 138 14.23 5.84 11.15
C THR A 138 14.12 7.28 11.66
N LYS A 139 15.27 7.91 11.90
CA LYS A 139 15.40 9.29 12.38
C LYS A 139 15.67 10.28 11.26
N ALA A 140 16.39 9.86 10.21
CA ALA A 140 16.71 10.72 9.09
C ALA A 140 17.03 9.92 7.82
N LEU A 141 16.92 10.58 6.68
CA LEU A 141 17.47 10.11 5.41
C LEU A 141 18.61 11.04 4.99
N THR A 142 19.68 10.48 4.43
CA THR A 142 20.73 11.26 3.77
C THR A 142 20.82 10.93 2.30
N ASP A 143 21.35 11.85 1.50
CA ASP A 143 21.76 11.59 0.12
C ASP A 143 23.11 10.85 0.06
N ALA A 144 23.61 10.65 -1.17
CA ALA A 144 24.91 10.03 -1.44
C ALA A 144 26.12 10.82 -0.90
N SER A 145 25.97 12.11 -0.62
CA SER A 145 27.00 13.00 -0.08
C SER A 145 26.97 13.07 1.45
N GLY A 146 26.00 12.40 2.09
CA GLY A 146 25.78 12.43 3.54
C GLY A 146 25.00 13.65 4.02
N VAL A 147 24.40 14.43 3.12
CA VAL A 147 23.53 15.56 3.49
C VAL A 147 22.17 15.01 3.88
N VAL A 148 21.64 15.43 5.03
CA VAL A 148 20.30 15.06 5.48
C VAL A 148 19.26 15.67 4.54
N THR A 149 18.45 14.83 3.90
CA THR A 149 17.34 15.25 3.03
C THR A 149 16.04 15.34 3.81
N ASP A 150 15.85 14.46 4.79
CA ASP A 150 14.65 14.38 5.60
C ASP A 150 15.00 14.05 7.05
N ALA A 151 14.32 14.71 7.98
CA ALA A 151 14.38 14.40 9.41
C ALA A 151 13.00 13.96 9.88
N ILE A 152 12.92 12.73 10.38
CA ILE A 152 11.69 12.15 10.89
C ILE A 152 11.71 12.32 12.40
N SER A 153 11.05 13.37 12.87
CA SER A 153 10.85 13.61 14.29
C SER A 153 9.54 12.95 14.72
N MET A 154 9.61 12.02 15.67
CA MET A 154 8.42 11.61 16.42
C MET A 154 7.94 12.82 17.23
N MET A 155 6.95 13.55 16.70
CA MET A 155 6.22 14.54 17.47
C MET A 155 5.44 13.77 18.55
N LEU A 156 5.98 13.71 19.76
CA LEU A 156 5.23 13.33 20.95
C LEU A 156 4.16 14.41 21.11
N MET A 157 2.93 14.13 20.69
CA MET A 157 1.79 14.99 20.99
C MET A 157 1.53 14.87 22.49
N VAL A 158 2.16 15.74 23.27
CA VAL A 158 1.74 15.98 24.66
C VAL A 158 0.43 16.76 24.55
N MET A 159 -0.69 16.07 24.77
CA MET A 159 -1.97 16.73 24.96
C MET A 159 -1.89 17.56 26.26
N SER A 160 -2.02 18.88 26.11
CA SER A 160 -2.41 19.80 27.20
C SER A 160 -3.85 20.21 27.01
#